data_AF-A0A2N5RMT3-F1
#
_entry.id   AF-A0A2N5RMT3-F1
#
_cell.length_a   1.000
_cell.length_b   1.000
_cell.length_c   1.000
_cell.angle_alpha   90.00
_cell.angle_beta   90.00
_cell.angle_gamma   90.00
#
_symmetry.space_group_name_H-M   'P 1'
#
loop_
_entity.id
_entity.type
_entity.pdbx_description
1 polymer ?
#
loop_
_entity_poly.entity_id
_entity_poly.type
_entity_poly.pdbx_seq_one_letter_code
_entity_poly.pdbx_strand_id
1 'polypeptide(L)'
;MRKWGLGAIVFFLLCSVSFSITTYKYNKETGRWEQKVKEDVLMFPSIPENMSSNVVTLEDTKRGQWYYYMEYELGSGEELFSFWAGQTTNVGTVIVWNDDEYLYNKLELGGGWLLEEAHLNILSEKPQGNQAPGQFPYKKEFETPTASYTFKIPLSDLFKISLKNTRKVEKVYYILFHGVVSNGSKEETAWAGRCSNSVWIKLSATKVKWLVKKPGVYVSKVLEVEASKDLSIFVSLPNPTGVNEETSVELKIATGEEIPTEWFDELAFTDDVFSLWQRIDISRDLPAGDYKSVGTITFTIKNTKLYVDISPKKGE
;
A
#
# COMPACT_ATOMS: atom_id res chain seq x y z
N MET A 1 2.32 -45.42 -32.97
CA MET A 1 2.29 -45.83 -31.55
C MET A 1 3.51 -45.29 -30.81
N ARG A 2 3.36 -44.23 -30.01
CA ARG A 2 3.84 -44.06 -28.61
C ARG A 2 3.80 -42.58 -28.23
N LYS A 3 3.62 -42.38 -26.93
CA LYS A 3 3.01 -41.26 -26.22
C LYS A 3 4.01 -40.18 -25.79
N TRP A 4 3.51 -38.93 -25.77
CA TRP A 4 3.54 -37.91 -24.70
C TRP A 4 4.87 -37.47 -24.05
N GLY A 5 4.99 -36.14 -23.93
CA GLY A 5 5.87 -35.44 -23.00
C GLY A 5 5.60 -33.93 -23.04
N LEU A 6 4.54 -33.50 -22.35
CA LEU A 6 4.09 -32.11 -22.21
C LEU A 6 5.08 -31.37 -21.29
N GLY A 7 5.83 -30.40 -21.83
CA GLY A 7 6.68 -29.51 -21.04
C GLY A 7 5.87 -28.34 -20.50
N ALA A 8 5.81 -28.21 -19.18
CA ALA A 8 5.17 -27.09 -18.50
C ALA A 8 5.92 -25.78 -18.80
N ILE A 9 5.20 -24.79 -19.32
CA ILE A 9 5.68 -23.41 -19.45
C ILE A 9 5.31 -22.69 -18.16
N VAL A 10 6.31 -22.40 -17.32
CA VAL A 10 6.16 -21.53 -16.15
C VAL A 10 6.23 -20.07 -16.63
N PHE A 11 5.11 -19.36 -16.55
CA PHE A 11 5.08 -17.90 -16.75
C PHE A 11 5.64 -17.21 -15.50
N PHE A 12 6.80 -16.57 -15.62
CA PHE A 12 7.22 -15.55 -14.65
C PHE A 12 6.45 -14.26 -14.95
N LEU A 13 5.58 -13.86 -14.03
CA LEU A 13 4.94 -12.54 -14.05
C LEU A 13 6.01 -11.50 -13.69
N LEU A 14 6.56 -10.82 -14.70
CA LEU A 14 7.43 -9.66 -14.51
C LEU A 14 6.55 -8.44 -14.22
N CYS A 15 6.36 -8.10 -12.95
CA CYS A 15 5.87 -6.77 -12.58
C CYS A 15 7.01 -5.75 -12.77
N SER A 16 6.84 -4.82 -13.72
CA SER A 16 7.75 -3.69 -13.90
C SER A 16 7.56 -2.69 -12.76
N VAL A 17 8.46 -2.71 -11.78
CA VAL A 17 8.51 -1.72 -10.71
C VAL A 17 9.28 -0.49 -11.21
N SER A 18 8.62 0.66 -11.27
CA SER A 18 9.26 1.93 -11.64
C SER A 18 10.10 2.42 -10.45
N PHE A 19 11.41 2.59 -10.64
CA PHE A 19 12.33 2.90 -9.55
C PHE A 19 12.41 4.41 -9.25
N SER A 20 12.15 4.78 -8.00
CA SER A 20 12.40 6.14 -7.49
C SER A 20 13.90 6.41 -7.32
N ILE A 21 14.38 7.56 -7.81
CA ILE A 21 15.75 8.07 -7.57
C ILE A 21 15.72 8.89 -6.27
N THR A 22 16.35 8.39 -5.22
CA THR A 22 16.52 9.12 -3.95
C THR A 22 17.41 10.35 -4.15
N THR A 23 16.92 11.53 -3.79
CA THR A 23 17.69 12.79 -3.88
C THR A 23 18.04 13.26 -2.46
N TYR A 24 19.33 13.52 -2.20
CA TYR A 24 19.83 13.97 -0.90
C TYR A 24 20.12 15.48 -0.94
N LYS A 25 19.83 16.19 0.16
CA LYS A 25 20.17 17.61 0.37
C LYS A 25 21.06 17.74 1.61
N TYR A 26 22.21 18.37 1.46
CA TYR A 26 23.10 18.63 2.60
C TYR A 26 22.53 19.76 3.48
N ASN A 27 22.22 19.46 4.74
CA ASN A 27 21.84 20.45 5.74
C ASN A 27 23.11 20.95 6.45
N LYS A 28 23.41 22.24 6.26
CA LYS A 28 24.61 22.89 6.79
C LYS A 28 24.53 23.17 8.29
N GLU A 29 23.34 23.20 8.88
CA GLU A 29 23.14 23.47 10.31
C GLU A 29 23.32 22.21 11.15
N THR A 30 22.81 21.08 10.67
CA THR A 30 22.95 19.78 11.34
C THR A 30 24.21 19.03 10.91
N GLY A 31 24.87 19.47 9.83
CA GLY A 31 26.04 18.83 9.25
C GLY A 31 25.74 17.48 8.57
N ARG A 32 24.46 17.16 8.32
CA ARG A 32 24.00 15.87 7.82
C ARG A 32 23.40 15.98 6.42
N TRP A 33 23.42 14.88 5.68
CA TRP A 33 22.66 14.74 4.44
C TRP A 33 21.23 14.33 4.80
N GLU A 34 20.26 15.14 4.41
CA GLU A 34 18.84 14.88 4.62
C GLU A 34 18.22 14.33 3.34
N GLN A 35 17.49 13.22 3.48
CA GLN A 35 16.84 12.52 2.37
C GLN A 35 15.50 13.20 2.06
N LYS A 36 15.22 13.45 0.78
CA LYS A 36 13.84 13.71 0.34
C LYS A 36 13.14 12.35 0.21
N VAL A 37 12.28 12.02 1.18
CA VAL A 37 11.48 10.80 1.17
C VAL A 37 10.47 10.88 0.03
N LYS A 38 10.41 9.84 -0.79
CA LYS A 38 9.30 9.58 -1.69
C LYS A 38 8.73 8.24 -1.24
N GLU A 39 7.49 8.26 -0.79
CA GLU A 39 6.83 7.10 -0.21
C GLU A 39 6.51 6.09 -1.31
N ASP A 40 6.97 4.85 -1.15
CA ASP A 40 6.57 3.72 -1.98
C ASP A 40 5.55 2.90 -1.17
N VAL A 41 4.31 2.77 -1.66
CA VAL A 41 3.24 1.96 -1.03
C VAL A 41 3.18 0.60 -1.72
N LEU A 42 3.40 -0.48 -0.97
CA LEU A 42 3.26 -1.85 -1.47
C LEU A 42 1.98 -2.47 -0.88
N MET A 43 1.06 -2.86 -1.77
CA MET A 43 -0.19 -3.54 -1.42
C MET A 43 -0.05 -5.04 -1.70
N PHE A 44 -0.20 -5.87 -0.67
CA PHE A 44 -0.16 -7.33 -0.83
C PHE A 44 -1.57 -7.92 -0.76
N PRO A 45 -1.98 -8.78 -1.72
CA PRO A 45 -3.26 -9.46 -1.64
C PRO A 45 -3.26 -10.45 -0.48
N SER A 46 -4.28 -10.40 0.38
CA SER A 46 -4.53 -11.45 1.39
C SER A 46 -5.35 -12.58 0.77
N ILE A 47 -5.03 -13.84 1.12
CA ILE A 47 -5.88 -15.01 0.85
C ILE A 47 -7.18 -14.88 1.68
N PRO A 48 -8.36 -15.26 1.15
CA PRO A 48 -9.63 -15.08 1.85
C PRO A 48 -9.69 -15.91 3.14
N GLU A 49 -10.00 -15.25 4.26
CA GLU A 49 -10.41 -15.90 5.51
C GLU A 49 -11.93 -16.09 5.55
N ASN A 50 -12.37 -17.28 5.94
CA ASN A 50 -13.75 -17.53 6.34
C ASN A 50 -13.88 -17.39 7.86
N MET A 51 -14.57 -16.31 8.28
CA MET A 51 -15.27 -15.98 9.53
C MET A 51 -14.75 -16.46 10.91
N SER A 52 -14.50 -15.48 11.81
CA SER A 52 -15.31 -15.27 13.03
C SER A 52 -14.75 -14.09 13.84
N SER A 53 -15.31 -12.91 13.64
CA SER A 53 -15.33 -11.84 14.63
C SER A 53 -16.69 -11.18 14.47
N ASN A 54 -17.40 -11.05 15.60
CA ASN A 54 -18.76 -10.54 15.75
C ASN A 54 -19.40 -10.09 14.45
N VAL A 55 -20.11 -11.06 13.89
CA VAL A 55 -21.12 -10.91 12.87
C VAL A 55 -22.05 -9.77 13.34
N VAL A 56 -21.72 -8.53 12.94
CA VAL A 56 -22.74 -7.70 12.33
C VAL A 56 -23.03 -8.41 11.03
N THR A 57 -23.87 -9.44 11.15
CA THR A 57 -24.66 -9.93 10.05
C THR A 57 -25.22 -8.70 9.39
N LEU A 58 -25.37 -8.82 8.08
CA LEU A 58 -26.39 -8.19 7.28
C LEU A 58 -27.75 -8.20 8.02
N GLU A 59 -27.91 -7.45 9.11
CA GLU A 59 -29.21 -7.18 9.73
C GLU A 59 -29.83 -5.92 9.14
N ASP A 60 -29.22 -5.30 8.11
CA ASP A 60 -29.96 -4.29 7.34
C ASP A 60 -29.52 -4.06 5.89
N THR A 61 -28.78 -4.97 5.25
CA THR A 61 -28.84 -5.00 3.77
C THR A 61 -30.14 -5.68 3.39
N LYS A 62 -31.19 -4.89 3.23
CA LYS A 62 -32.35 -5.30 2.42
C LYS A 62 -31.81 -5.96 1.14
N ARG A 63 -32.25 -7.18 0.86
CA ARG A 63 -31.95 -7.96 -0.37
C ARG A 63 -31.75 -7.02 -1.58
N GLY A 64 -30.54 -7.00 -2.18
CA GLY A 64 -30.32 -6.37 -3.50
C GLY A 64 -29.45 -5.11 -3.58
N GLN A 65 -28.65 -4.78 -2.57
CA GLN A 65 -27.62 -3.73 -2.70
C GLN A 65 -26.42 -4.23 -3.53
N TRP A 66 -26.11 -3.56 -4.64
CA TRP A 66 -25.07 -3.99 -5.60
C TRP A 66 -23.83 -3.09 -5.64
N TYR A 67 -23.71 -2.13 -4.73
CA TYR A 67 -22.58 -1.20 -4.63
C TYR A 67 -21.89 -1.28 -3.29
N TYR A 68 -20.63 -0.87 -3.27
CA TYR A 68 -19.88 -0.56 -2.06
C TYR A 68 -19.81 0.95 -1.85
N TYR A 69 -19.56 1.34 -0.60
CA TYR A 69 -19.24 2.71 -0.23
C TYR A 69 -18.07 2.71 0.75
N MET A 70 -17.40 3.84 0.85
CA MET A 70 -16.34 4.12 1.81
C MET A 70 -16.90 5.04 2.89
N GLU A 71 -16.40 4.90 4.11
CA GLU A 71 -16.69 5.81 5.22
C GLU A 71 -15.40 6.54 5.55
N TYR A 72 -15.44 7.86 5.66
CA TYR A 72 -14.26 8.69 5.91
C TYR A 72 -14.58 9.77 6.94
N GLU A 73 -13.75 9.91 7.96
CA GLU A 73 -13.84 10.99 8.94
C GLU A 73 -12.85 12.11 8.59
N LEU A 74 -13.32 13.35 8.46
CA LEU A 74 -12.45 14.49 8.18
C LEU A 74 -11.36 14.63 9.26
N GLY A 75 -10.10 14.63 8.82
CA GLY A 75 -8.93 14.72 9.69
C GLY A 75 -8.42 13.37 10.22
N SER A 76 -8.97 12.23 9.79
CA SER A 76 -8.45 10.89 10.13
C SER A 76 -7.10 10.58 9.48
N GLY A 77 -6.64 11.44 8.56
CA GLY A 77 -5.44 11.22 7.76
C GLY A 77 -5.77 10.58 6.42
N GLU A 78 -4.80 9.86 5.86
CA GLU A 78 -4.96 9.14 4.61
C GLU A 78 -5.53 7.74 4.85
N GLU A 79 -6.65 7.42 4.21
CA GLU A 79 -7.29 6.10 4.28
C GLU A 79 -7.30 5.40 2.91
N LEU A 80 -7.09 4.08 2.93
CA LEU A 80 -7.03 3.24 1.73
C LEU A 80 -8.26 2.33 1.64
N PHE A 81 -8.76 2.19 0.43
CA PHE A 81 -9.93 1.38 0.06
C PHE A 81 -9.62 0.57 -1.20
N SER A 82 -10.33 -0.55 -1.38
CA SER A 82 -10.19 -1.37 -2.59
C SER A 82 -11.20 -0.97 -3.65
N PHE A 83 -10.81 -1.09 -4.93
CA PHE A 83 -11.69 -0.86 -6.07
C PHE A 83 -12.09 -2.19 -6.70
N TRP A 84 -13.37 -2.56 -6.53
CA TRP A 84 -13.87 -3.90 -6.82
C TRP A 84 -14.64 -3.95 -8.14
N ALA A 85 -13.99 -4.45 -9.19
CA ALA A 85 -14.64 -4.80 -10.46
C ALA A 85 -15.46 -6.08 -10.33
N GLY A 86 -16.68 -6.09 -10.88
CA GLY A 86 -17.57 -7.26 -10.84
C GLY A 86 -17.84 -7.77 -9.42
N GLN A 87 -17.79 -6.87 -8.43
CA GLN A 87 -17.96 -7.11 -6.99
C GLN A 87 -16.89 -7.99 -6.31
N THR A 88 -16.00 -8.64 -7.05
CA THR A 88 -15.12 -9.70 -6.54
C THR A 88 -13.65 -9.56 -6.96
N THR A 89 -13.37 -8.77 -7.99
CA THR A 89 -12.00 -8.59 -8.51
C THR A 89 -11.45 -7.25 -8.05
N ASN A 90 -10.42 -7.25 -7.21
CA ASN A 90 -9.73 -6.01 -6.87
C ASN A 90 -8.85 -5.58 -8.06
N VAL A 91 -9.12 -4.40 -8.60
CA VAL A 91 -8.43 -3.83 -9.77
C VAL A 91 -7.61 -2.59 -9.44
N GLY A 92 -7.65 -2.12 -8.19
CA GLY A 92 -6.96 -0.90 -7.80
C GLY A 92 -7.24 -0.46 -6.37
N THR A 93 -6.62 0.66 -6.02
CA THR A 93 -6.72 1.27 -4.69
C THR A 93 -7.34 2.65 -4.81
N VAL A 94 -8.26 2.96 -3.90
CA VAL A 94 -8.75 4.31 -3.70
C VAL A 94 -8.14 4.88 -2.43
N ILE A 95 -7.54 6.05 -2.53
CA ILE A 95 -6.91 6.78 -1.43
C ILE A 95 -7.77 8.01 -1.15
N VAL A 96 -8.19 8.16 0.12
CA VAL A 96 -9.04 9.26 0.57
C VAL A 96 -8.31 10.04 1.65
N TRP A 97 -8.21 11.36 1.47
CA TRP A 97 -7.66 12.26 2.47
C TRP A 97 -8.26 13.65 2.29
N ASN A 98 -8.12 14.51 3.29
CA ASN A 98 -8.47 15.93 3.17
C ASN A 98 -7.35 16.85 3.65
N ASP A 99 -7.28 18.04 3.06
CA ASP A 99 -6.59 19.19 3.63
C ASP A 99 -7.63 20.15 4.24
N ASP A 100 -7.24 21.40 4.51
CA ASP A 100 -8.13 22.42 5.07
C ASP A 100 -9.21 22.92 4.09
N GLU A 101 -9.05 22.66 2.79
CA GLU A 101 -9.90 23.20 1.72
C GLU A 101 -10.66 22.12 0.94
N TYR A 102 -10.08 20.94 0.74
CA TYR A 102 -10.60 19.90 -0.14
C TYR A 102 -10.54 18.50 0.47
N LEU A 103 -11.54 17.70 0.13
CA LEU A 103 -11.47 16.24 0.16
C LEU A 103 -10.92 15.75 -1.20
N TYR A 104 -9.94 14.86 -1.14
CA TYR A 104 -9.36 14.19 -2.30
C TYR A 104 -9.77 12.73 -2.31
N ASN A 105 -10.11 12.24 -3.49
CA ASN A 105 -10.43 10.85 -3.71
C ASN A 105 -9.68 10.38 -4.96
N LYS A 106 -8.56 9.68 -4.76
CA LYS A 106 -7.64 9.25 -5.81
C LYS A 106 -7.78 7.77 -6.08
N LEU A 107 -8.02 7.41 -7.32
CA LEU A 107 -7.96 6.04 -7.81
C LEU A 107 -6.60 5.77 -8.47
N GLU A 108 -6.03 4.61 -8.15
CA GLU A 108 -4.89 4.01 -8.85
C GLU A 108 -5.24 2.58 -9.23
N LEU A 109 -5.34 2.31 -10.53
CA LEU A 109 -5.59 0.99 -11.09
C LEU A 109 -4.28 0.26 -11.35
N GLY A 110 -4.30 -1.05 -11.12
CA GLY A 110 -3.18 -1.96 -11.36
C GLY A 110 -3.52 -3.05 -12.37
N GLY A 111 -2.55 -3.92 -12.69
CA GLY A 111 -2.80 -5.13 -13.46
C GLY A 111 -3.29 -4.91 -14.90
N GLY A 112 -2.98 -3.76 -15.50
CA GLY A 112 -3.39 -3.41 -16.86
C GLY A 112 -4.83 -2.92 -17.00
N TRP A 113 -5.55 -2.72 -15.89
CA TRP A 113 -6.87 -2.08 -15.90
C TRP A 113 -6.75 -0.58 -16.11
N LEU A 114 -7.67 -0.03 -16.89
CA LEU A 114 -7.81 1.37 -17.22
C LEU A 114 -9.24 1.82 -16.92
N LEU A 115 -9.38 3.09 -16.56
CA LEU A 115 -10.62 3.75 -16.20
C LEU A 115 -11.18 4.49 -17.41
N GLU A 116 -12.42 4.20 -17.77
CA GLU A 116 -13.14 4.83 -18.89
C GLU A 116 -14.12 5.89 -18.40
N GLU A 117 -14.75 5.62 -17.25
CA GLU A 117 -15.66 6.53 -16.58
C GLU A 117 -15.45 6.49 -15.07
N ALA A 118 -15.65 7.63 -14.42
CA ALA A 118 -15.58 7.78 -12.97
C ALA A 118 -16.79 8.57 -12.47
N HIS A 119 -17.46 8.06 -11.45
CA HIS A 119 -18.64 8.65 -10.82
C HIS A 119 -18.44 8.71 -9.31
N LEU A 120 -18.66 9.88 -8.70
CA LEU A 120 -18.49 10.08 -7.26
C LEU A 120 -19.70 10.80 -6.66
N ASN A 121 -20.26 10.19 -5.61
CA ASN A 121 -21.26 10.82 -4.74
C ASN A 121 -20.77 10.82 -3.29
N ILE A 122 -21.06 11.90 -2.57
CA ILE A 122 -20.68 12.06 -1.17
C ILE A 122 -21.92 12.40 -0.37
N LEU A 123 -22.15 11.66 0.70
CA LEU A 123 -23.34 11.76 1.54
C LEU A 123 -22.94 12.01 3.00
N SER A 124 -23.76 12.79 3.69
CA SER A 124 -23.65 13.03 5.14
C SER A 124 -24.36 11.98 5.98
N GLU A 125 -25.09 11.06 5.34
CA GLU A 125 -25.83 9.98 5.96
C GLU A 125 -25.54 8.68 5.21
N LYS A 126 -25.66 7.56 5.94
CA LYS A 126 -25.38 6.24 5.39
C LYS A 126 -26.26 6.00 4.15
N PRO A 127 -25.70 5.56 3.01
CA PRO A 127 -26.47 5.42 1.79
C PRO A 127 -27.56 4.36 1.95
N GLN A 128 -28.75 4.68 1.44
CA GLN A 128 -29.92 3.79 1.45
C GLN A 128 -30.37 3.49 0.03
N GLY A 129 -30.73 2.22 -0.21
CA GLY A 129 -31.20 1.76 -1.53
C GLY A 129 -30.13 1.85 -2.61
N ASN A 130 -30.49 1.47 -3.84
CA ASN A 130 -29.60 1.50 -4.99
C ASN A 130 -29.63 2.87 -5.66
N GLN A 131 -28.47 3.51 -5.73
CA GLN A 131 -28.31 4.79 -6.40
C GLN A 131 -27.70 4.58 -7.79
N ALA A 132 -28.21 5.28 -8.79
CA ALA A 132 -27.71 5.19 -10.16
C ALA A 132 -26.45 6.05 -10.32
N PRO A 133 -25.27 5.47 -10.65
CA PRO A 133 -24.02 6.22 -10.78
C PRO A 133 -24.07 7.37 -11.76
N GLY A 134 -24.82 7.23 -12.87
CA GLY A 134 -24.99 8.31 -13.85
C GLY A 134 -25.70 9.56 -13.34
N GLN A 135 -26.30 9.52 -12.14
CA GLN A 135 -26.91 10.66 -11.46
C GLN A 135 -25.99 11.30 -10.40
N PHE A 136 -24.76 10.82 -10.27
CA PHE A 136 -23.84 11.33 -9.26
C PHE A 136 -23.39 12.75 -9.60
N PRO A 137 -23.21 13.62 -8.59
CA PRO A 137 -22.91 15.04 -8.79
C PRO A 137 -21.53 15.26 -9.42
N TYR A 138 -20.58 14.37 -9.15
CA TYR A 138 -19.23 14.44 -9.70
C TYR A 138 -19.03 13.28 -10.67
N LYS A 139 -18.61 13.61 -11.89
CA LYS A 139 -18.39 12.62 -12.94
C LYS A 139 -17.29 13.02 -13.90
N LYS A 140 -16.63 12.02 -14.47
CA LYS A 140 -15.60 12.20 -15.47
C LYS A 140 -15.62 11.04 -16.47
N GLU A 141 -15.75 11.39 -17.74
CA GLU A 141 -15.52 10.49 -18.87
C GLU A 141 -14.13 10.76 -19.45
N PHE A 142 -13.45 9.70 -19.90
CA PHE A 142 -12.10 9.77 -20.45
C PHE A 142 -12.09 9.39 -21.93
N GLU A 143 -11.74 10.34 -22.80
CA GLU A 143 -11.52 10.06 -24.24
C GLU A 143 -10.39 9.04 -24.46
N THR A 144 -9.40 9.04 -23.56
CA THR A 144 -8.34 8.04 -23.50
C THR A 144 -8.35 7.43 -22.10
N PRO A 145 -8.62 6.11 -21.97
CA PRO A 145 -8.68 5.45 -20.67
C PRO A 145 -7.38 5.65 -19.87
N THR A 146 -7.51 5.84 -18.56
CA THR A 146 -6.38 6.19 -17.67
C THR A 146 -6.23 5.21 -16.51
N ALA A 147 -5.01 4.95 -16.05
CA ALA A 147 -4.77 4.11 -14.88
C ALA A 147 -4.95 4.87 -13.54
N SER A 148 -5.08 6.20 -13.57
CA SER A 148 -5.25 6.98 -12.35
C SER A 148 -6.09 8.23 -12.57
N TYR A 149 -6.86 8.60 -11.55
CA TYR A 149 -7.62 9.84 -11.52
C TYR A 149 -7.83 10.32 -10.08
N THR A 150 -8.01 11.62 -9.90
CA THR A 150 -8.30 12.22 -8.59
C THR A 150 -9.48 13.18 -8.69
N PHE A 151 -10.53 12.89 -7.92
CA PHE A 151 -11.55 13.89 -7.62
C PHE A 151 -11.03 14.82 -6.53
N LYS A 152 -11.24 16.12 -6.74
CA LYS A 152 -10.93 17.17 -5.77
C LYS A 152 -12.23 17.91 -5.44
N ILE A 153 -12.74 17.72 -4.23
CA ILE A 153 -14.05 18.19 -3.81
C ILE A 153 -13.92 19.25 -2.73
N PRO A 154 -14.45 20.47 -2.91
CA PRO A 154 -14.39 21.50 -1.89
C PRO A 154 -15.09 21.06 -0.60
N LEU A 155 -14.47 21.24 0.56
CA LEU A 155 -15.10 20.93 1.85
C LEU A 155 -16.36 21.77 2.09
N SER A 156 -16.43 22.97 1.51
CA SER A 156 -17.63 23.80 1.56
C SER A 156 -18.86 23.12 0.93
N ASP A 157 -18.68 22.24 -0.07
CA ASP A 157 -19.79 21.49 -0.65
C ASP A 157 -20.25 20.36 0.27
N LEU A 158 -19.31 19.68 0.93
CA LEU A 158 -19.60 18.68 1.97
C LEU A 158 -20.38 19.29 3.14
N PHE A 159 -19.95 20.46 3.62
CA PHE A 159 -20.64 21.16 4.70
C PHE A 159 -22.06 21.58 4.30
N LYS A 160 -22.27 22.01 3.05
CA LYS A 160 -23.63 22.28 2.54
C LYS A 160 -24.49 21.01 2.53
N ILE A 161 -23.94 19.86 2.10
CA ILE A 161 -24.63 18.56 2.10
C ILE A 161 -25.05 18.20 3.53
N SER A 162 -24.14 18.27 4.49
CA SER A 162 -24.40 17.97 5.90
C SER A 162 -25.44 18.90 6.52
N LEU A 163 -25.27 20.22 6.36
CA LEU A 163 -26.22 21.19 6.89
C LEU A 163 -27.62 21.03 6.28
N LYS A 164 -27.72 20.66 5.00
CA LYS A 164 -29.00 20.41 4.33
C LYS A 164 -29.71 19.17 4.88
N ASN A 165 -28.97 18.09 5.11
CA ASN A 165 -29.57 16.79 5.46
C ASN A 165 -29.73 16.60 6.96
N THR A 166 -28.70 16.93 7.75
CA THR A 166 -28.64 16.63 9.20
C THR A 166 -28.76 17.88 10.09
N ARG A 167 -28.77 19.08 9.49
CA ARG A 167 -28.79 20.39 10.18
C ARG A 167 -27.58 20.67 11.07
N LYS A 168 -26.50 19.90 10.92
CA LYS A 168 -25.22 20.10 11.59
C LYS A 168 -24.08 19.81 10.62
N VAL A 169 -22.88 20.26 10.95
CA VAL A 169 -21.68 19.90 10.19
C VAL A 169 -21.25 18.51 10.65
N GLU A 170 -21.36 17.52 9.76
CA GLU A 170 -20.82 16.18 10.00
C GLU A 170 -19.31 16.17 9.77
N LYS A 171 -18.64 15.28 10.52
CA LYS A 171 -17.23 14.93 10.29
C LYS A 171 -17.09 13.65 9.48
N VAL A 172 -18.06 12.75 9.57
CA VAL A 172 -18.07 11.47 8.85
C VAL A 172 -18.89 11.62 7.58
N TYR A 173 -18.33 11.19 6.46
CA TYR A 173 -18.98 11.18 5.15
C TYR A 173 -18.93 9.80 4.53
N TYR A 174 -19.97 9.47 3.77
CA TYR A 174 -20.09 8.23 3.02
C TYR A 174 -19.83 8.51 1.54
N ILE A 175 -18.83 7.85 0.97
CA ILE A 175 -18.35 8.11 -0.38
C ILE A 175 -18.68 6.93 -1.27
N LEU A 176 -19.45 7.18 -2.31
CA LEU A 176 -19.83 6.23 -3.34
C LEU A 176 -18.99 6.54 -4.57
N PHE A 177 -17.90 5.80 -4.75
CA PHE A 177 -17.06 5.92 -5.94
C PHE A 177 -17.26 4.71 -6.83
N HIS A 178 -17.80 4.96 -8.01
CA HIS A 178 -18.00 4.00 -9.07
C HIS A 178 -17.13 4.32 -10.28
N GLY A 179 -16.78 3.30 -11.06
CA GLY A 179 -16.16 3.50 -12.36
C GLY A 179 -16.45 2.35 -13.32
N VAL A 180 -16.23 2.64 -14.60
CA VAL A 180 -16.19 1.65 -15.67
C VAL A 180 -14.73 1.39 -15.98
N VAL A 181 -14.31 0.13 -15.89
CA VAL A 181 -12.92 -0.26 -16.05
C VAL A 181 -12.77 -1.33 -17.12
N SER A 182 -11.69 -1.27 -17.88
CA SER A 182 -11.36 -2.29 -18.87
C SER A 182 -9.87 -2.62 -18.87
N ASN A 183 -9.51 -3.83 -19.30
CA ASN A 183 -8.10 -4.25 -19.45
C ASN A 183 -7.79 -4.74 -20.87
N GLY A 184 -8.59 -4.31 -21.84
CA GLY A 184 -8.53 -4.75 -23.25
C GLY A 184 -9.14 -6.13 -23.52
N SER A 185 -9.36 -6.96 -22.50
CA SER A 185 -10.01 -8.28 -22.64
C SER A 185 -11.39 -8.35 -21.99
N LYS A 186 -11.61 -7.55 -20.96
CA LYS A 186 -12.84 -7.46 -20.18
C LYS A 186 -13.14 -6.01 -19.88
N GLU A 187 -14.43 -5.70 -19.79
CA GLU A 187 -14.99 -4.46 -19.28
C GLU A 187 -15.88 -4.82 -18.09
N GLU A 188 -15.76 -4.08 -17.00
CA GLU A 188 -16.51 -4.32 -15.78
C GLU A 188 -16.90 -3.01 -15.13
N THR A 189 -17.98 -3.04 -14.35
CA THR A 189 -18.27 -1.96 -13.41
C THR A 189 -17.56 -2.21 -12.09
N ALA A 190 -17.03 -1.15 -11.50
CA ALA A 190 -16.28 -1.20 -10.27
C ALA A 190 -16.81 -0.23 -9.21
N TRP A 191 -16.63 -0.61 -7.94
CA TRP A 191 -17.02 0.19 -6.79
C TRP A 191 -15.91 0.23 -5.75
N ALA A 192 -15.62 1.42 -5.24
CA ALA A 192 -14.74 1.58 -4.10
C ALA A 192 -15.48 1.17 -2.83
N GLY A 193 -14.80 0.39 -2.01
CA GLY A 193 -15.40 -0.16 -0.80
C GLY A 193 -14.35 -0.58 0.19
N ARG A 194 -14.83 -1.20 1.27
CA ARG A 194 -13.99 -1.81 2.30
C ARG A 194 -12.81 -2.53 1.65
N CYS A 195 -11.62 -2.24 2.14
CA CYS A 195 -10.40 -2.93 1.72
C CYS A 195 -10.65 -4.43 1.74
N SER A 196 -10.17 -5.14 0.69
CA SER A 196 -9.88 -6.56 0.87
C SER A 196 -9.02 -6.70 2.13
N ASN A 197 -9.02 -7.85 2.78
CA ASN A 197 -8.16 -8.09 3.96
C ASN A 197 -6.63 -7.91 3.68
N SER A 198 -6.25 -7.34 2.54
CA SER A 198 -4.95 -6.85 2.13
C SER A 198 -4.21 -6.13 3.24
N VAL A 199 -2.91 -6.38 3.24
CA VAL A 199 -1.94 -5.67 4.05
C VAL A 199 -1.30 -4.62 3.16
N TRP A 200 -1.30 -3.38 3.61
CA TRP A 200 -0.47 -2.34 3.02
C TRP A 200 0.79 -2.16 3.85
N ILE A 201 1.89 -1.86 3.17
CA ILE A 201 3.20 -1.55 3.76
C ILE A 201 3.71 -0.29 3.04
N LYS A 202 3.90 0.78 3.79
CA LYS A 202 4.55 2.02 3.35
C LYS A 202 6.03 1.94 3.67
N LEU A 203 6.87 2.26 2.70
CA LEU A 203 8.33 2.30 2.83
C LEU A 203 8.84 3.69 2.45
N SER A 204 9.71 4.28 3.27
CA SER A 204 10.34 5.57 2.95
C SER A 204 11.41 5.48 1.84
N ALA A 205 11.93 4.28 1.56
CA ALA A 205 12.82 4.00 0.45
C ALA A 205 12.92 2.51 0.11
N THR A 206 13.35 2.20 -1.11
CA THR A 206 13.75 0.84 -1.53
C THR A 206 15.23 0.73 -1.91
N LYS A 207 15.96 1.85 -1.90
CA LYS A 207 17.41 1.94 -2.19
C LYS A 207 18.08 2.93 -1.26
N VAL A 208 19.15 2.49 -0.61
CA VAL A 208 19.95 3.30 0.33
C VAL A 208 21.36 3.46 -0.23
N LYS A 209 21.91 4.68 -0.18
CA LYS A 209 23.28 4.96 -0.60
C LYS A 209 24.01 5.76 0.48
N TRP A 210 25.15 5.23 0.91
CA TRP A 210 26.02 5.89 1.89
C TRP A 210 27.20 6.58 1.20
N LEU A 211 27.53 7.78 1.67
CA LEU A 211 28.77 8.48 1.33
C LEU A 211 29.57 8.68 2.62
N VAL A 212 30.63 7.91 2.79
CA VAL A 212 31.39 7.79 4.04
C VAL A 212 32.88 7.98 3.80
N LYS A 213 33.55 8.63 4.74
CA LYS A 213 35.00 8.86 4.68
C LYS A 213 35.73 7.68 5.37
N LYS A 214 36.91 7.26 4.91
CA LYS A 214 37.64 6.17 5.58
C LYS A 214 38.68 6.73 6.56
N PRO A 215 38.95 6.05 7.70
CA PRO A 215 38.18 4.98 8.36
C PRO A 215 37.11 5.54 9.33
N GLY A 216 36.15 4.71 9.77
CA GLY A 216 35.23 5.10 10.85
C GLY A 216 33.99 4.22 10.97
N VAL A 217 33.26 4.43 12.08
CA VAL A 217 31.95 3.84 12.34
C VAL A 217 30.88 4.85 11.93
N TYR A 218 29.94 4.43 11.09
CA TYR A 218 28.87 5.27 10.60
C TYR A 218 27.52 4.65 10.91
N VAL A 219 26.58 5.49 11.36
CA VAL A 219 25.23 5.10 11.75
C VAL A 219 24.23 6.03 11.09
N SER A 220 23.16 5.47 10.53
CA SER A 220 22.09 6.24 9.90
C SER A 220 20.77 5.49 10.02
N LYS A 221 19.69 6.26 10.17
CA LYS A 221 18.34 5.80 9.89
C LYS A 221 18.23 5.69 8.37
N VAL A 222 17.76 4.56 7.86
CA VAL A 222 17.82 4.26 6.41
C VAL A 222 16.47 3.91 5.81
N LEU A 223 15.52 3.49 6.64
CA LEU A 223 14.19 3.12 6.21
C LEU A 223 13.20 3.38 7.35
N GLU A 224 12.05 3.92 7.00
CA GLU A 224 10.88 4.02 7.86
C GLU A 224 9.80 3.16 7.23
N VAL A 225 9.14 2.38 8.06
CA VAL A 225 8.14 1.41 7.64
C VAL A 225 6.89 1.62 8.48
N GLU A 226 5.76 1.61 7.80
CA GLU A 226 4.43 1.61 8.39
C GLU A 226 3.60 0.52 7.71
N ALA A 227 2.86 -0.27 8.48
CA ALA A 227 2.05 -1.36 7.97
C ALA A 227 0.66 -1.39 8.61
N SER A 228 -0.29 -1.95 7.86
CA SER A 228 -1.72 -1.92 8.21
C SER A 228 -2.20 -2.90 9.29
N LYS A 229 -1.38 -3.90 9.68
CA LYS A 229 -1.77 -5.03 10.54
C LYS A 229 -0.53 -5.62 11.21
N ASP A 230 -0.72 -6.32 12.34
CA ASP A 230 0.30 -7.09 13.08
C ASP A 230 1.17 -7.97 12.15
N LEU A 231 2.32 -7.44 11.72
CA LEU A 231 3.27 -8.16 10.89
C LEU A 231 4.38 -8.78 11.73
N SER A 232 4.79 -9.99 11.35
CA SER A 232 6.11 -10.49 11.73
C SER A 232 7.11 -10.10 10.67
N ILE A 233 8.09 -9.32 11.09
CA ILE A 233 9.10 -8.79 10.19
C ILE A 233 10.40 -9.54 10.45
N PHE A 234 11.04 -9.93 9.36
CA PHE A 234 12.39 -10.48 9.38
C PHE A 234 13.28 -9.67 8.44
N VAL A 235 14.41 -9.20 8.95
CA VAL A 235 15.39 -8.42 8.18
C VAL A 235 16.69 -9.19 8.13
N SER A 236 17.16 -9.50 6.92
CA SER A 236 18.48 -10.07 6.68
C SER A 236 19.14 -9.35 5.51
N LEU A 237 20.20 -8.58 5.81
CA LEU A 237 20.95 -7.80 4.84
C LEU A 237 22.41 -8.27 4.85
N PRO A 238 22.95 -8.80 3.73
CA PRO A 238 24.32 -9.26 3.69
C PRO A 238 25.30 -8.08 3.74
N ASN A 239 26.53 -8.35 4.18
CA ASN A 239 27.61 -7.38 4.21
C ASN A 239 27.91 -6.81 2.81
N PRO A 240 28.04 -5.47 2.65
CA PRO A 240 28.44 -4.87 1.39
C PRO A 240 29.82 -5.34 0.92
N THR A 241 29.90 -5.83 -0.31
CA THR A 241 31.13 -6.29 -0.94
C THR A 241 31.65 -5.27 -1.95
N GLY A 242 32.98 -5.17 -2.04
CA GLY A 242 33.65 -4.36 -3.05
C GLY A 242 33.48 -4.96 -4.45
N VAL A 243 33.89 -4.20 -5.47
CA VAL A 243 33.74 -4.58 -6.90
C VAL A 243 34.30 -5.98 -7.24
N ASN A 244 35.36 -6.41 -6.56
CA ASN A 244 35.99 -7.72 -6.79
C ASN A 244 35.55 -8.80 -5.78
N GLU A 245 34.59 -8.49 -4.89
CA GLU A 245 34.08 -9.37 -3.82
C GLU A 245 35.09 -9.87 -2.77
N GLU A 246 36.39 -9.60 -2.95
CA GLU A 246 37.46 -9.97 -2.01
C GLU A 246 37.47 -9.16 -0.70
N THR A 247 36.74 -8.05 -0.66
CA THR A 247 36.66 -7.18 0.52
C THR A 247 35.21 -6.89 0.87
N SER A 248 34.89 -6.93 2.15
CA SER A 248 33.56 -6.62 2.68
C SER A 248 33.61 -5.57 3.78
N VAL A 249 32.51 -4.84 3.92
CA VAL A 249 32.27 -3.90 5.02
C VAL A 249 31.26 -4.57 5.95
N GLU A 250 31.53 -4.57 7.25
CA GLU A 250 30.57 -5.10 8.22
C GLU A 250 29.34 -4.19 8.27
N LEU A 251 28.15 -4.78 8.10
CA LEU A 251 26.87 -4.13 8.22
C LEU A 251 26.12 -4.75 9.40
N LYS A 252 25.70 -3.90 10.33
CA LYS A 252 24.73 -4.27 11.37
C LYS A 252 23.46 -3.47 11.21
N ILE A 253 22.38 -4.02 11.72
CA ILE A 253 21.04 -3.44 11.68
C ILE A 253 20.43 -3.38 13.08
N ALA A 254 19.50 -2.45 13.26
CA ALA A 254 18.71 -2.31 14.47
C ALA A 254 17.41 -1.57 14.18
N THR A 255 16.43 -1.66 15.08
CA THR A 255 15.19 -0.87 15.01
C THR A 255 15.06 0.03 16.23
N GLY A 256 14.33 1.13 16.07
CA GLY A 256 14.03 2.07 17.16
C GLY A 256 13.82 3.50 16.68
N GLU A 257 13.09 4.31 17.45
CA GLU A 257 12.86 5.72 17.09
C GLU A 257 14.14 6.55 17.14
N GLU A 258 14.98 6.27 18.14
CA GLU A 258 16.28 6.88 18.39
C GLU A 258 17.44 6.00 17.90
N ILE A 259 18.68 6.52 18.01
CA ILE A 259 19.89 5.78 17.65
C ILE A 259 20.03 4.53 18.54
N PRO A 260 20.07 3.32 17.97
CA PRO A 260 20.12 2.09 18.76
C PRO A 260 21.45 1.90 19.49
N THR A 261 21.36 1.36 20.70
CA THR A 261 22.51 0.94 21.51
C THR A 261 22.97 -0.48 21.20
N GLU A 262 22.06 -1.31 20.69
CA GLU A 262 22.31 -2.70 20.33
C GLU A 262 22.18 -2.90 18.81
N TRP A 263 23.00 -3.80 18.26
CA TRP A 263 23.20 -3.97 16.83
C TRP A 263 23.28 -5.45 16.48
N PHE A 264 22.60 -5.85 15.41
CA PHE A 264 22.39 -7.25 15.05
C PHE A 264 22.75 -7.52 13.60
N ASP A 265 23.08 -8.77 13.27
CA ASP A 265 23.27 -9.21 11.88
C ASP A 265 21.92 -9.45 11.19
N GLU A 266 20.93 -9.91 11.95
CA GLU A 266 19.56 -10.18 11.51
C GLU A 266 18.58 -9.72 12.58
N LEU A 267 17.36 -9.36 12.18
CA LEU A 267 16.30 -8.92 13.09
C LEU A 267 15.03 -9.73 12.87
N ALA A 268 14.37 -10.10 13.96
CA ALA A 268 13.02 -10.65 13.97
C ALA A 268 12.21 -9.93 15.04
N PHE A 269 11.11 -9.29 14.65
CA PHE A 269 10.28 -8.50 15.57
C PHE A 269 8.84 -8.38 15.07
N THR A 270 7.98 -7.78 15.91
CA THR A 270 6.58 -7.55 15.63
C THR A 270 6.25 -6.10 15.98
N ASP A 271 6.36 -5.23 14.99
CA ASP A 271 5.98 -3.82 15.10
C ASP A 271 5.39 -3.38 13.77
N ASP A 272 4.27 -2.67 13.81
CA ASP A 272 3.61 -2.18 12.61
C ASP A 272 4.19 -0.84 12.14
N VAL A 273 4.93 -0.15 13.01
CA VAL A 273 5.62 1.10 12.72
C VAL A 273 7.03 1.01 13.27
N PHE A 274 8.04 1.16 12.41
CA PHE A 274 9.44 1.14 12.85
C PHE A 274 10.37 1.94 11.95
N SER A 275 11.47 2.41 12.54
CA SER A 275 12.64 2.91 11.82
C SER A 275 13.72 1.84 11.82
N LEU A 276 14.24 1.49 10.63
CA LEU A 276 15.42 0.66 10.48
C LEU A 276 16.67 1.53 10.45
N TRP A 277 17.63 1.16 11.29
CA TRP A 277 18.95 1.73 11.35
C TRP A 277 19.97 0.76 10.79
N GLN A 278 21.01 1.32 10.17
CA GLN A 278 22.18 0.59 9.72
C GLN A 278 23.43 1.19 10.37
N ARG A 279 24.36 0.32 10.73
CA ARG A 279 25.70 0.65 11.21
C ARG A 279 26.71 -0.02 10.32
N ILE A 280 27.65 0.75 9.78
CA ILE A 280 28.79 0.21 9.02
C ILE A 280 30.10 0.58 9.71
N ASP A 281 31.01 -0.40 9.78
CA ASP A 281 32.36 -0.22 10.30
C ASP A 281 33.36 -0.34 9.15
N ILE A 282 34.08 0.74 8.87
CA ILE A 282 35.06 0.79 7.78
C ILE A 282 36.47 0.82 8.35
N SER A 283 37.13 -0.34 8.25
CA SER A 283 38.55 -0.50 8.58
C SER A 283 39.45 0.37 7.69
N ARG A 284 40.61 0.74 8.25
CA ARG A 284 41.70 1.46 7.57
C ARG A 284 42.29 0.68 6.40
N ASP A 285 42.23 -0.64 6.46
CA ASP A 285 42.89 -1.53 5.49
C ASP A 285 42.05 -1.75 4.23
N LEU A 286 40.80 -1.26 4.21
CA LEU A 286 39.90 -1.43 3.08
C LEU A 286 40.15 -0.36 2.00
N PRO A 287 40.31 -0.75 0.72
CA PRO A 287 40.56 0.20 -0.38
C PRO A 287 39.38 1.15 -0.59
N ALA A 288 39.63 2.40 -0.99
CA ALA A 288 38.55 3.30 -1.40
C ALA A 288 37.82 2.71 -2.62
N GLY A 289 36.49 2.72 -2.59
CA GLY A 289 35.69 2.14 -3.66
C GLY A 289 34.22 2.04 -3.32
N ASP A 290 33.45 1.54 -4.29
CA ASP A 290 32.03 1.28 -4.13
C ASP A 290 31.83 -0.11 -3.52
N TYR A 291 31.02 -0.16 -2.47
CA TYR A 291 30.59 -1.39 -1.82
C TYR A 291 29.09 -1.54 -1.99
N LYS A 292 28.63 -2.72 -2.41
CA LYS A 292 27.22 -2.97 -2.73
C LYS A 292 26.73 -4.22 -1.99
N SER A 293 25.48 -4.15 -1.58
CA SER A 293 24.74 -5.29 -1.04
C SER A 293 23.31 -5.21 -1.54
N VAL A 294 22.70 -6.37 -1.75
CA VAL A 294 21.28 -6.53 -1.97
C VAL A 294 20.80 -7.55 -0.95
N GLY A 295 19.89 -7.14 -0.09
CA GLY A 295 19.29 -7.99 0.94
C GLY A 295 17.77 -7.96 0.87
N THR A 296 17.14 -8.72 1.76
CA THR A 296 15.69 -8.91 1.77
C THR A 296 15.13 -8.52 3.13
N ILE A 297 14.06 -7.73 3.10
CA ILE A 297 13.16 -7.53 4.23
C ILE A 297 11.92 -8.36 3.96
N THR A 298 11.65 -9.34 4.81
CA THR A 298 10.50 -10.24 4.71
C THR A 298 9.41 -9.78 5.65
N PHE A 299 8.26 -9.45 5.09
CA PHE A 299 7.05 -9.14 5.82
C PHE A 299 6.14 -10.36 5.82
N THR A 300 5.91 -10.94 6.99
CA THR A 300 5.05 -12.12 7.17
C THR A 300 3.77 -11.71 7.89
N ILE A 301 2.64 -11.96 7.25
CA ILE A 301 1.34 -11.78 7.88
C ILE A 301 1.16 -12.88 8.93
N LYS A 302 1.05 -12.52 10.21
CA LYS A 302 0.70 -13.48 11.26
C LYS A 302 -0.80 -13.77 11.15
N ASN A 303 -1.17 -14.83 10.45
CA ASN A 303 -2.53 -15.35 10.55
C ASN A 303 -2.67 -16.11 11.87
N THR A 304 -3.38 -15.54 12.84
CA THR A 304 -3.55 -16.13 14.18
C THR A 304 -4.63 -17.22 14.24
N LYS A 305 -5.25 -17.65 13.12
CA LYS A 305 -6.23 -18.74 13.11
C LYS A 305 -5.82 -19.88 12.17
N LEU A 306 -5.83 -21.10 12.72
CA LEU A 306 -5.58 -22.35 12.01
C LEU A 306 -6.57 -22.56 10.86
N TYR A 307 -6.04 -22.88 9.69
CA TYR A 307 -6.81 -23.33 8.54
C TYR A 307 -7.47 -24.68 8.84
N VAL A 308 -8.79 -24.76 8.80
CA VAL A 308 -9.53 -26.03 8.78
C VAL A 308 -10.13 -26.19 7.39
N ASP A 309 -9.65 -27.18 6.63
CA ASP A 309 -10.25 -27.56 5.36
C ASP A 309 -11.64 -28.18 5.61
N ILE A 310 -12.69 -27.43 5.28
CA ILE A 310 -14.09 -27.86 5.34
C ILE A 310 -14.68 -28.12 3.95
N SER A 311 -13.82 -28.34 2.93
CA SER A 311 -14.30 -28.71 1.60
C SER A 311 -15.20 -29.94 1.71
N PRO A 312 -16.46 -29.89 1.23
CA PRO A 312 -17.33 -31.05 1.26
C PRO A 312 -16.67 -32.14 0.43
N LYS A 313 -16.55 -33.36 0.99
CA LYS A 313 -16.17 -34.53 0.22
C LYS A 313 -17.10 -34.60 -0.99
N LYS A 314 -16.52 -34.58 -2.19
CA LYS A 314 -17.25 -34.85 -3.43
C LYS A 314 -17.99 -36.19 -3.23
N GLY A 315 -19.32 -36.15 -3.29
CA GLY A 315 -20.14 -37.34 -3.10
C GLY A 315 -19.77 -38.43 -4.10
N GLU A 316 -19.66 -39.65 -3.58
CA GLU A 316 -19.83 -40.90 -4.33
C GLU A 316 -21.32 -41.09 -4.65
#